data_AF-A0A9E2H3B5-F1
#
_entry.id   AF-A0A9E2H3B5-F1
#
_cell.length_a   1.000
_cell.length_b   1.000
_cell.length_c   1.000
_cell.angle_alpha   90.00
_cell.angle_beta   90.00
_cell.angle_gamma   90.00
#
_symmetry.space_group_name_H-M   'P 1'
#
loop_
_entity.id
_entity.type
_entity.pdbx_description
1 polymer ?
#
loop_
_entity_poly.entity_id
_entity_poly.type
_entity_poly.pdbx_seq_one_letter_code
_entity_poly.pdbx_strand_id
1 'polypeptide(L)'
;LTFDNKISIYESIPYFQKLKSYPDIKKSLRFVQRLRNTMAHWTLDEKQSDLNNIVMFTLVGKYKKIIITDSVVEDYRRQISFLLKNFGL
;
A
#
# COMPACT_ATOMS: atom_id res chain seq x y z
N LEU A 1 -37.87 9.78 -6.81
CA LEU A 1 -36.42 9.62 -6.57
C LEU A 1 -35.80 8.91 -7.76
N THR A 2 -34.88 9.57 -8.47
CA THR A 2 -34.01 8.93 -9.47
C THR A 2 -33.10 7.89 -8.81
N PHE A 3 -32.56 6.97 -9.60
CA PHE A 3 -31.62 5.96 -9.11
C PHE A 3 -30.41 6.60 -8.42
N ASP A 4 -29.89 7.70 -8.99
CA ASP A 4 -28.79 8.47 -8.42
C ASP A 4 -29.12 9.08 -7.04
N ASN A 5 -30.36 9.55 -6.84
CA ASN A 5 -30.80 10.04 -5.53
C ASN A 5 -30.90 8.91 -4.50
N LYS A 6 -31.18 7.68 -4.92
CA LYS A 6 -31.18 6.52 -4.01
C LYS A 6 -29.76 6.16 -3.60
N ILE A 7 -28.82 6.13 -4.56
CA ILE A 7 -27.40 5.89 -4.28
C ILE A 7 -26.85 6.95 -3.33
N SER A 8 -27.10 8.24 -3.56
CA SER A 8 -26.55 9.30 -2.71
C SER A 8 -27.04 9.20 -1.25
N ILE A 9 -28.29 8.80 -1.03
CA ILE A 9 -28.84 8.54 0.31
C ILE A 9 -28.09 7.40 1.00
N TYR A 10 -27.90 6.25 0.33
CA TYR A 10 -27.12 5.13 0.89
C TYR A 10 -25.66 5.51 1.18
N GLU A 11 -25.06 6.30 0.29
CA GLU A 11 -23.69 6.78 0.43
C GLU A 11 -23.48 7.80 1.57
N SER A 12 -24.55 8.48 2.00
CA SER A 12 -24.53 9.45 3.11
C SER A 12 -24.54 8.79 4.50
N ILE A 13 -24.84 7.49 4.59
CA ILE A 13 -24.84 6.74 5.85
C ILE A 13 -23.37 6.52 6.30
N PRO A 14 -22.99 6.82 7.55
CA PRO A 14 -21.59 6.74 8.02
C PRO A 14 -20.93 5.36 7.82
N TYR A 15 -21.72 4.28 7.91
CA TYR A 15 -21.26 2.92 7.62
C TYR A 15 -20.79 2.76 6.16
N PHE A 16 -21.53 3.33 5.21
CA PHE A 16 -21.19 3.28 3.79
C PHE A 16 -20.09 4.28 3.40
N GLN A 17 -19.91 5.37 4.15
CA GLN A 17 -18.72 6.22 4.00
C GLN A 17 -17.43 5.45 4.33
N LYS A 18 -17.42 4.63 5.39
CA LYS A 18 -16.30 3.73 5.68
C LYS A 18 -16.08 2.68 4.57
N LEU A 19 -17.17 2.22 3.94
CA LEU A 19 -17.10 1.31 2.80
C LEU A 19 -16.62 1.99 1.50
N LYS A 20 -16.85 3.29 1.32
CA LYS A 20 -16.32 4.06 0.18
C LYS A 20 -14.79 4.14 0.20
N SER A 21 -14.19 4.32 1.37
CA SER A 21 -12.72 4.33 1.56
C SER A 21 -12.11 2.92 1.54
N TYR A 22 -12.94 1.88 1.56
CA TYR A 22 -12.50 0.50 1.67
C TYR A 22 -11.61 -0.01 0.52
N PRO A 23 -11.82 0.38 -0.76
CA PRO A 23 -10.89 0.07 -1.83
C PRO A 23 -9.49 0.67 -1.60
N ASP A 24 -9.43 1.93 -1.17
CA ASP A 24 -8.17 2.62 -0.90
C ASP A 24 -7.46 2.00 0.31
N ILE A 25 -8.20 1.73 1.38
CA ILE A 25 -7.73 0.96 2.54
C ILE A 25 -7.11 -0.37 2.12
N LYS A 26 -7.81 -1.16 1.28
CA LYS A 26 -7.30 -2.45 0.79
C LYS A 26 -6.02 -2.27 -0.04
N LYS A 27 -5.97 -1.23 -0.88
CA LYS A 27 -4.80 -0.91 -1.69
C LYS A 27 -3.60 -0.54 -0.81
N SER A 28 -3.79 0.32 0.18
CA SER A 28 -2.78 0.72 1.15
C SER A 28 -2.27 -0.46 1.97
N LEU A 29 -3.17 -1.30 2.52
CA LEU A 29 -2.80 -2.50 3.27
C LEU A 29 -1.95 -3.47 2.42
N ARG A 30 -2.38 -3.74 1.18
CA ARG A 30 -1.64 -4.59 0.26
C ARG A 30 -0.26 -4.02 -0.07
N PHE A 31 -0.15 -2.71 -0.25
CA PHE A 31 1.12 -2.04 -0.49
C PHE A 31 2.07 -2.23 0.69
N VAL A 32 1.63 -1.86 1.89
CA VAL A 32 2.43 -1.95 3.12
C VAL A 32 2.88 -3.40 3.38
N GLN A 33 1.96 -4.35 3.23
CA GLN A 33 2.26 -5.77 3.40
C GLN A 33 3.30 -6.27 2.40
N ARG A 34 3.16 -5.91 1.11
CA ARG A 34 4.13 -6.32 0.07
C ARG A 34 5.52 -5.80 0.38
N LEU A 35 5.65 -4.50 0.68
CA LEU A 35 6.95 -3.91 0.95
C LEU A 35 7.59 -4.50 2.21
N ARG A 36 6.81 -4.70 3.29
CA ARG A 36 7.30 -5.36 4.51
C ARG A 36 7.79 -6.79 4.23
N ASN A 37 7.01 -7.58 3.49
CA ASN A 37 7.39 -8.95 3.16
C ASN A 37 8.65 -9.00 2.29
N THR A 38 8.78 -8.08 1.35
CA THR A 38 9.98 -7.90 0.54
C THR A 38 11.17 -7.58 1.45
N MET A 39 11.09 -6.57 2.31
CA MET A 39 12.19 -6.21 3.25
C MET A 39 12.54 -7.31 4.25
N ALA A 40 11.57 -8.14 4.65
CA ALA A 40 11.81 -9.21 5.63
C ALA A 40 12.35 -10.51 5.03
N HIS A 41 12.06 -10.79 3.76
CA HIS A 41 12.29 -12.13 3.18
C HIS A 41 13.08 -12.14 1.88
N TRP A 42 13.34 -10.98 1.27
CA TRP A 42 14.14 -10.91 0.04
C TRP A 42 15.60 -10.63 0.36
N THR A 43 16.48 -11.01 -0.55
CA THR A 43 17.92 -10.81 -0.44
C THR A 43 18.30 -9.44 -1.02
N LEU A 44 19.21 -8.74 -0.35
CA LEU A 44 19.84 -7.53 -0.85
C LEU A 44 20.86 -7.87 -1.97
N ASP A 45 20.74 -7.22 -3.12
CA ASP A 45 21.77 -7.26 -4.16
C ASP A 45 22.76 -6.12 -3.92
N GLU A 46 23.75 -6.35 -3.06
CA GLU A 46 24.73 -5.34 -2.67
C GLU A 46 25.53 -4.79 -3.87
N LYS A 47 25.77 -5.62 -4.89
CA LYS A 47 26.54 -5.21 -6.07
C LYS A 47 25.79 -4.22 -6.97
N GLN A 48 24.46 -4.33 -6.99
CA GLN A 48 23.60 -3.44 -7.78
C GLN A 48 22.98 -2.33 -6.95
N SER A 49 23.20 -2.32 -5.63
CA SER A 49 22.67 -1.31 -4.73
C SER A 49 23.64 -0.15 -4.57
N ASP A 50 23.10 1.04 -4.43
CA ASP A 50 23.82 2.26 -4.09
C ASP A 50 23.06 3.04 -2.99
N LEU A 51 23.56 4.21 -2.62
CA LEU A 51 22.97 5.05 -1.57
C LEU A 51 21.53 5.49 -1.86
N ASN A 52 21.14 5.61 -3.12
CA ASN A 52 19.83 6.09 -3.55
C ASN A 52 18.89 4.94 -3.99
N ASN A 53 19.47 3.80 -4.34
CA ASN A 53 18.78 2.67 -4.95
C ASN A 53 19.16 1.36 -4.24
N ILE A 54 18.28 0.87 -3.38
CA ILE A 54 18.44 -0.43 -2.73
C ILE A 54 17.78 -1.49 -3.61
N VAL A 55 18.57 -2.41 -4.16
CA VAL A 55 18.07 -3.48 -5.00
C VAL A 55 17.83 -4.73 -4.17
N MET A 56 16.60 -5.25 -4.17
CA MET A 56 16.30 -6.52 -3.53
C MET A 56 15.72 -7.52 -4.53
N PHE A 57 16.01 -8.79 -4.31
CA PHE A 57 15.54 -9.87 -5.17
C PHE A 57 15.12 -11.11 -4.38
N THR A 58 14.32 -11.95 -5.01
CA THR A 58 13.99 -13.28 -4.50
C THR A 58 14.06 -14.30 -5.63
N LEU A 59 14.45 -15.53 -5.28
CA LEU A 59 14.42 -16.70 -6.16
C LEU A 59 13.22 -17.61 -5.85
N VAL A 60 12.42 -17.29 -4.83
CA VAL A 60 11.27 -18.12 -4.43
C VAL A 60 10.22 -18.10 -5.53
N GLY A 61 10.00 -19.26 -6.15
CA GLY A 61 9.09 -19.45 -7.28
C GLY A 61 9.65 -18.99 -8.62
N LYS A 62 9.91 -17.69 -8.77
CA LYS A 62 10.56 -17.10 -9.97
C LYS A 62 11.46 -15.94 -9.54
N TYR A 63 12.52 -15.70 -10.30
CA TYR A 63 13.36 -14.51 -10.11
C TYR A 63 12.50 -13.24 -10.21
N LYS A 64 12.48 -12.47 -9.13
CA LYS A 64 11.86 -11.15 -9.07
C LYS A 64 12.85 -10.19 -8.43
N LYS A 65 12.84 -8.96 -8.92
CA LYS A 65 13.68 -7.86 -8.44
C LYS A 65 12.81 -6.62 -8.23
N ILE A 66 13.15 -5.83 -7.22
CA ILE A 66 12.57 -4.54 -6.91
C ILE A 66 13.69 -3.57 -6.54
N ILE A 67 13.48 -2.30 -6.87
CA ILE A 67 14.37 -1.21 -6.50
C ILE A 67 13.61 -0.35 -5.50
N ILE A 68 14.17 -0.20 -4.30
CA ILE A 68 13.66 0.65 -3.23
C ILE A 68 14.44 1.96 -3.30
N THR A 69 13.73 3.02 -3.67
CA THR A 69 14.24 4.38 -3.69
C THR A 69 13.58 5.20 -2.58
N ASP A 70 14.10 6.40 -2.31
CA ASP A 70 13.49 7.34 -1.36
C ASP A 70 12.02 7.60 -1.65
N SER A 71 11.64 7.69 -2.93
CA SER A 71 10.25 7.85 -3.35
C SER A 71 9.36 6.69 -2.89
N VAL A 72 9.84 5.45 -3.00
CA VAL A 72 9.13 4.25 -2.53
C VAL A 72 8.98 4.28 -1.00
N VAL A 73 10.00 4.75 -0.28
CA VAL A 73 9.98 4.89 1.17
C VAL A 73 9.00 5.97 1.61
N GLU A 74 8.96 7.11 0.92
CA GLU A 74 8.00 8.19 1.18
C GLU A 74 6.56 7.75 0.91
N ASP A 75 6.32 7.01 -0.17
CA ASP A 75 5.02 6.42 -0.45
C ASP A 75 4.61 5.44 0.66
N TYR A 76 5.53 4.62 1.16
CA TYR A 76 5.27 3.73 2.29
C TYR A 76 4.87 4.50 3.56
N ARG A 77 5.60 5.56 3.91
CA ARG A 77 5.25 6.44 5.04
C ARG A 77 3.87 7.06 4.88
N ARG A 78 3.54 7.50 3.65
CA ARG A 78 2.21 8.04 3.33
C ARG A 78 1.11 7.00 3.49
N GLN A 79 1.31 5.77 3.00
CA GLN A 79 0.32 4.70 3.13
C GLN A 79 0.10 4.30 4.60
N ILE A 80 1.15 4.21 5.41
CA ILE A 80 1.01 3.98 6.86
C ILE A 80 0.23 5.12 7.52
N SER A 81 0.58 6.37 7.23
CA SER A 81 -0.11 7.53 7.79
C SER A 81 -1.59 7.55 7.42
N PHE A 82 -1.93 7.19 6.18
CA PHE A 82 -3.32 7.02 5.76
C PHE A 82 -4.04 5.93 6.54
N LEU A 83 -3.42 4.75 6.73
CA LEU A 83 -4.01 3.66 7.50
C LEU A 83 -4.19 4.03 8.98
N LEU A 84 -3.20 4.67 9.59
CA LEU A 84 -3.30 5.14 10.96
C LEU A 84 -4.43 6.14 11.14
N LYS A 85 -4.64 7.09 10.22
CA LYS A 85 -5.79 8.01 10.29
C LYS A 85 -7.15 7.33 10.20
N ASN A 86 -7.23 6.16 9.56
CA ASN A 86 -8.49 5.45 9.34
C ASN A 86 -8.76 4.34 10.39
N PHE A 87 -7.71 3.82 11.04
CA PHE A 87 -7.79 2.68 11.97
C PHE A 87 -7.16 2.92 13.35
N GLY A 88 -6.24 3.87 13.46
CA GLY A 88 -5.71 4.37 14.72
C GLY A 88 -6.55 5.57 15.17
N LEU A 89 -6.91 5.57 16.46
CA LEU A 89 -7.70 6.60 17.14
C LEU A 89 -7.26 8.03 16.80
#